data_AF-V9GIS3-F1
#
_entry.id   AF-V9GIS3-F1
#
_cell.length_a   1.000
_cell.length_b   1.000
_cell.length_c   1.000
_cell.angle_alpha   90.00
_cell.angle_beta   90.00
_cell.angle_gamma   90.00
#
_symmetry.space_group_name_H-M   'P 1'
#
loop_
_entity.id
_entity.type
_entity.pdbx_description
1 polymer ?
#
loop_
_entity_poly.entity_id
_entity_poly.type
_entity_poly.pdbx_seq_one_letter_code
_entity_poly.pdbx_strand_id
1 'polypeptide(L)' 'MIHNIMEDTSLITATLSQLRKREGMTFTKVTVKPVELKGQLHYQFTYFSGQKVTHQNVPENEAERVWIDMFENVFRQA' A
#
# COMPACT_ATOMS: atom_id res chain seq x y z
N MET A 1 7.52 -6.86 11.05
CA MET A 1 8.22 -6.56 9.77
C MET A 1 7.68 -5.29 9.14
N ILE A 2 6.37 -5.18 8.86
CA ILE A 2 5.79 -3.92 8.35
C ILE A 2 5.85 -2.80 9.38
N HIS A 3 5.54 -3.11 10.64
CA HIS A 3 5.77 -2.22 11.78
C HIS A 3 7.14 -1.52 11.73
N ASN A 4 8.24 -2.30 11.68
CA ASN A 4 9.60 -1.76 11.64
C ASN A 4 9.85 -0.88 10.41
N ILE A 5 9.31 -1.23 9.24
CA ILE A 5 9.46 -0.41 8.02
C ILE A 5 8.78 0.95 8.18
N MET A 6 7.67 1.00 8.91
CA MET A 6 6.94 2.25 9.18
C MET A 6 7.61 3.07 10.28
N GLU A 7 8.09 2.42 11.35
CA GLU A 7 8.80 3.09 12.45
C GLU A 7 10.16 3.66 12.03
N ASP A 8 10.91 2.94 11.20
CA ASP A 8 12.24 3.39 10.75
C ASP A 8 12.14 4.62 9.83
N THR A 9 10.95 4.99 9.34
CA THR A 9 10.67 6.09 8.39
C THR A 9 11.58 6.10 7.15
N SER A 10 12.28 5.01 6.89
CA SER A 10 13.25 4.85 5.81
C SER A 10 12.62 4.42 4.49
N LEU A 11 11.31 4.12 4.51
CA LEU A 11 10.56 3.75 3.33
C LEU A 11 10.48 4.90 2.33
N ILE A 12 11.12 4.75 1.17
CA ILE A 12 10.92 5.68 0.05
C ILE A 12 9.66 5.28 -0.75
N THR A 13 9.56 4.00 -1.09
CA THR A 13 8.41 3.42 -1.79
C THR A 13 8.42 1.90 -1.65
N ALA A 14 7.24 1.29 -1.65
CA ALA A 14 7.06 -0.14 -1.79
C ALA A 14 6.10 -0.45 -2.94
N THR A 15 6.32 -1.59 -3.59
CA THR A 15 5.43 -2.09 -4.65
C THR A 15 4.88 -3.44 -4.26
N LEU A 16 3.55 -3.52 -4.16
CA LEU A 16 2.80 -4.75 -3.98
C LEU A 16 2.27 -5.18 -5.35
N SER A 17 2.60 -6.41 -5.73
CA SER A 17 2.24 -7.01 -7.01
C SER A 17 2.03 -8.51 -6.82
N GLN A 18 1.66 -9.21 -7.90
CA GLN A 18 1.36 -10.65 -7.87
C GLN A 18 0.12 -10.99 -7.03
N LEU A 19 -1.05 -10.64 -7.56
CA LEU A 19 -2.33 -11.00 -6.94
C LEU A 19 -2.43 -12.51 -6.64
N ARG A 20 -2.99 -12.86 -5.48
CA ARG A 20 -3.32 -14.24 -5.10
C ARG A 20 -4.35 -14.82 -6.07
N LYS A 21 -5.40 -14.05 -6.36
CA LYS A 21 -6.45 -14.33 -7.35
C LYS A 21 -6.67 -13.11 -8.22
N ARG A 22 -6.82 -13.31 -9.54
CA ARG A 22 -7.04 -12.22 -10.50
C ARG A 22 -8.52 -11.91 -10.72
N GLU A 23 -9.39 -12.90 -10.54
CA GLU A 23 -10.84 -12.76 -10.74
C GLU A 23 -11.45 -11.84 -9.69
N GLY A 24 -12.27 -10.88 -10.14
CA GLY A 24 -12.95 -9.91 -9.27
C GLY A 24 -12.10 -8.72 -8.82
N MET A 25 -10.80 -8.69 -9.11
CA MET A 25 -9.92 -7.58 -8.74
C MET A 25 -9.93 -6.49 -9.81
N THR A 26 -10.07 -5.24 -9.38
CA THR A 26 -10.09 -4.06 -10.27
C THR A 26 -8.69 -3.48 -10.50
N PHE A 27 -7.69 -3.87 -9.72
CA PHE A 27 -6.30 -3.40 -9.80
C PHE A 27 -5.33 -4.57 -9.79
N THR A 28 -4.15 -4.36 -10.37
CA THR A 28 -3.11 -5.41 -10.50
C THR A 28 -1.86 -5.16 -9.65
N LYS A 29 -1.67 -3.90 -9.24
CA LYS A 29 -0.50 -3.43 -8.51
C LYS A 29 -0.92 -2.31 -7.56
N VAL A 30 -0.28 -2.25 -6.41
CA VAL A 30 -0.37 -1.13 -5.48
C VAL A 30 1.04 -0.64 -5.17
N THR A 31 1.26 0.68 -5.21
CA THR A 31 2.50 1.27 -4.68
C THR A 31 2.18 2.07 -3.43
N VAL A 32 3.00 1.92 -2.40
CA VAL A 32 2.86 2.58 -1.11
C VAL A 32 4.05 3.50 -0.90
N LYS A 33 3.81 4.76 -0.53
CA LYS A 33 4.87 5.71 -0.17
C LYS A 33 4.43 6.59 0.99
N PRO A 34 5.34 7.01 1.88
CA PRO A 34 5.02 8.03 2.86
C PRO A 34 4.79 9.38 2.16
N VAL A 35 3.82 10.13 2.65
CA VAL A 35 3.51 11.50 2.21
C VAL A 35 3.14 12.32 3.42
N GLU A 36 3.62 13.55 3.47
CA GLU A 36 3.22 14.51 4.50
C GLU A 36 2.02 15.30 4.00
N LEU A 37 0.90 15.23 4.72
CA LEU A 37 -0.30 15.98 4.42
C LEU A 37 -0.67 16.82 5.64
N LYS A 38 -0.67 18.15 5.47
CA LYS A 38 -1.01 19.10 6.54
C LYS A 38 -0.16 18.89 7.82
N GLY A 39 1.12 18.55 7.68
CA GLY A 39 2.02 18.31 8.82
C GLY A 39 1.87 16.94 9.48
N GLN A 40 1.09 16.03 8.89
CA GLN A 40 0.88 14.68 9.42
C GLN A 40 1.33 13.62 8.42
N LEU A 41 2.04 12.62 8.92
CA LEU A 41 2.48 11.47 8.13
C LEU A 41 1.27 10.63 7.70
N HIS A 42 1.17 10.42 6.40
CA HIS A 42 0.22 9.51 5.78
C HIS A 42 0.99 8.56 4.87
N TYR A 43 0.38 7.43 4.54
CA TYR A 43 0.86 6.52 3.51
C TYR A 43 -0.10 6.57 2.32
N GLN A 44 0.43 6.91 1.15
CA GLN A 44 -0.32 6.96 -0.09
C GLN A 44 -0.27 5.59 -0.77
N PHE A 45 -1.41 4.91 -0.79
CA PHE A 45 -1.66 3.70 -1.56
C PHE A 45 -2.15 4.09 -2.95
N THR A 46 -1.38 3.71 -3.96
CA THR A 46 -1.69 4.01 -5.37
C THR A 46 -2.06 2.72 -6.09
N TYR A 47 -3.33 2.58 -6.46
CA TYR A 47 -3.88 1.42 -7.13
C TYR A 47 -3.80 1.60 -8.65
N PHE A 48 -3.31 0.57 -9.35
CA PHE A 48 -3.17 0.59 -10.80
C PHE A 48 -4.19 -0.35 -11.46
N SER A 49 -5.10 0.22 -12.25
CA SER A 49 -6.21 -0.44 -12.93
C SER A 49 -6.12 -0.20 -14.44
N GLY A 50 -5.15 -0.86 -15.09
CA GLY A 50 -4.83 -0.61 -16.49
C GLY A 50 -4.30 0.81 -16.69
N GLN A 51 -5.04 1.65 -17.41
CA GLN A 51 -4.68 3.06 -17.64
C GLN A 51 -5.14 3.99 -16.50
N LYS A 52 -5.96 3.50 -15.57
CA LYS A 52 -6.47 4.30 -14.45
C LYS A 52 -5.61 4.10 -13.22
N VAL A 53 -5.40 5.19 -12.49
CA VAL A 53 -4.70 5.21 -11.21
C VAL A 53 -5.57 5.89 -10.17
N THR A 54 -5.62 5.33 -8.97
CA THR A 54 -6.36 5.92 -7.84
C THR A 54 -5.44 6.02 -6.64
N HIS A 55 -5.49 7.16 -5.95
CA HIS A 55 -4.70 7.41 -4.75
C HIS A 55 -5.59 7.40 -3.52
N GLN A 56 -5.15 6.69 -2.49
CA GLN A 56 -5.75 6.69 -1.18
C GLN A 56 -4.68 7.05 -0.15
N ASN A 57 -4.86 8.17 0.54
CA ASN A 57 -3.96 8.58 1.61
C ASN A 57 -4.54 8.07 2.92
N VAL A 58 -3.78 7.21 3.60
CA VAL A 58 -4.19 6.57 4.85
C VAL A 58 -3.31 7.14 5.97
N PRO A 59 -3.90 7.57 7.11
CA PRO A 59 -3.15 7.96 8.28
C PRO A 59 -2.19 6.85 8.75
N GLU A 60 -1.04 7.23 9.30
CA GLU A 60 -0.02 6.28 9.77
C GLU A 60 -0.57 5.17 10.69
N ASN A 61 -1.44 5.54 11.64
CA ASN A 61 -2.05 4.61 12.60
C ASN A 61 -3.00 3.56 11.96
N GLU A 62 -3.46 3.79 10.73
CA GLU A 62 -4.32 2.86 9.98
C GLU A 62 -3.56 2.13 8.87
N ALA A 63 -2.48 2.75 8.37
CA ALA A 63 -1.76 2.27 7.20
C ALA A 63 -1.14 0.88 7.41
N GLU A 64 -0.66 0.57 8.62
CA GLU A 64 -0.12 -0.76 8.94
C GLU A 64 -1.18 -1.85 8.70
N ARG A 65 -2.40 -1.65 9.23
CA ARG A 65 -3.51 -2.60 9.09
C ARG A 65 -3.90 -2.80 7.63
N VAL A 66 -4.01 -1.71 6.87
CA VAL A 66 -4.32 -1.75 5.43
C VAL A 66 -3.26 -2.56 4.68
N TRP A 67 -1.99 -2.35 5.03
CA TRP A 67 -0.88 -3.03 4.37
C TRP A 67 -0.85 -4.53 4.70
N ILE A 68 -1.08 -4.91 5.97
CA ILE A 68 -1.17 -6.32 6.38
C ILE A 68 -2.30 -7.02 5.62
N ASP A 69 -3.49 -6.41 5.54
CA ASP A 69 -4.62 -6.97 4.79
C ASP A 69 -4.28 -7.22 3.32
N MET A 70 -3.54 -6.30 2.68
CA MET A 70 -3.07 -6.48 1.32
C MET A 70 -2.15 -7.69 1.16
N PHE A 71 -1.30 -7.99 2.14
CA PHE A 71 -0.45 -9.19 2.09
C PHE A 71 -1.21 -10.48 2.37
N GLU A 72 -2.16 -10.45 3.30
CA GLU A 72 -2.92 -11.63 3.69
C GLU A 72 -3.92 -12.03 2.60
N ASN A 73 -4.63 -11.05 2.06
CA ASN A 73 -5.82 -11.30 1.23
C ASN A 73 -5.61 -11.01 -0.25
N VAL A 74 -4.74 -10.06 -0.61
CA VAL A 74 -4.66 -9.53 -1.98
C VAL A 74 -3.45 -10.06 -2.75
N PHE A 75 -2.25 -9.93 -2.19
CA PHE A 75 -0.98 -10.21 -2.88
C PHE A 75 -0.27 -11.42 -2.29
N ARG A 76 0.44 -12.16 -3.13
CA ARG A 76 1.31 -13.26 -2.67
C ARG A 76 2.53 -12.65 -1.97
N GLN A 77 2.90 -13.22 -0.84
CA GLN A 77 4.18 -12.97 -0.20
C GLN A 77 5.21 -13.87 -0.90
N ALA A 78 6.36 -13.31 -1.28
CA ALA A 78 7.47 -14.02 -1.91
C ALA A 78 8.51 -14.42 -0.86
#